data_AF-A0A1Y2QTI2-F1
#
_entry.id   AF-A0A1Y2QTI2-F1
#
_cell.length_a   1.000
_cell.length_b   1.000
_cell.length_c   1.000
_cell.angle_alpha   90.00
_cell.angle_beta   90.00
_cell.angle_gamma   90.00
#
_symmetry.space_group_name_H-M   'P 1'
#
loop_
_entity.id
_entity.type
_entity.pdbx_description
1 polymer ?
#
loop_
_entity_poly.entity_id
_entity_poly.type
_entity_poly.pdbx_seq_one_letter_code
_entity_poly.pdbx_strand_id
1 'polypeptide(L)'
;RKVHVDCRATIGEVSNQEHSLRQLGKAGVKRHMGIRPTVRGTAMNPIDHPHGGGEGKTGEGRAPVDPWGNLTKGYRTRNNRRTQSMIVSRRKK
;
A
#
# COMPACT_ATOMS: atom_id res chain seq x y z
N ARG A 1 13.36 12.62 -11.44
CA ARG A 1 13.72 11.32 -12.09
C ARG A 1 14.12 11.63 -13.52
N LYS A 2 15.12 10.96 -14.10
CA LYS A 2 15.48 11.10 -15.52
C LYS A 2 14.57 10.22 -16.38
N VAL A 3 14.17 10.73 -17.53
CA VAL A 3 13.34 10.06 -18.55
C VAL A 3 14.05 10.27 -19.90
N HIS A 4 13.90 9.32 -20.83
CA HIS A 4 14.50 9.44 -22.16
C HIS A 4 13.91 10.62 -22.93
N VAL A 5 14.72 11.30 -23.75
CA VAL A 5 14.30 12.51 -24.47
C VAL A 5 13.16 12.24 -25.46
N ASP A 6 13.18 11.07 -26.11
CA ASP A 6 12.15 10.68 -27.09
C ASP A 6 10.84 10.16 -26.45
N CYS A 7 10.73 10.14 -25.12
CA CYS A 7 9.47 9.74 -24.48
C CYS A 7 8.38 10.79 -24.74
N ARG A 8 7.19 10.32 -25.13
CA ARG A 8 6.03 11.19 -25.37
C ARG A 8 5.40 11.63 -24.05
N ALA A 9 4.88 12.85 -24.04
CA ALA A 9 4.08 13.42 -22.96
C ALA A 9 2.96 14.28 -23.55
N THR A 10 1.92 14.52 -22.76
CA THR A 10 0.82 15.42 -23.09
C THR A 10 0.86 16.60 -22.14
N ILE A 11 0.63 17.81 -22.66
CA ILE A 11 0.58 19.03 -21.86
C ILE A 11 -0.77 19.10 -21.15
N GLY A 12 -0.73 19.37 -19.84
CA GLY A 12 -1.91 19.52 -19.00
C GLY A 12 -1.90 18.58 -17.79
N GLU A 13 -3.01 18.62 -17.05
CA GLU A 13 -3.23 17.81 -15.87
C GLU A 13 -4.30 16.74 -16.15
N VAL A 14 -4.26 15.65 -15.39
CA VAL A 14 -5.33 14.63 -15.47
C VAL A 14 -6.62 15.24 -14.95
N SER A 15 -7.72 15.02 -15.67
CA SER A 15 -9.05 15.52 -15.27
C SER A 15 -9.54 14.84 -13.96
N ASN A 16 -10.62 15.38 -13.37
CA ASN A 16 -11.22 14.88 -12.13
C ASN A 16 -10.31 14.97 -10.88
N GLN A 17 -9.80 16.17 -10.61
CA GLN A 17 -8.89 16.43 -9.48
C GLN A 17 -9.54 16.16 -8.11
N GLU A 18 -10.85 16.37 -8.01
CA GLU A 18 -11.65 16.14 -6.79
C GLU A 18 -11.91 14.66 -6.51
N HIS A 19 -11.48 13.74 -7.37
CA HIS A 19 -11.68 12.30 -7.16
C HIS A 19 -11.19 11.82 -5.79
N SER A 20 -10.12 12.43 -5.28
CA SER A 20 -9.55 12.12 -3.95
C SER A 20 -10.43 12.52 -2.77
N LEU A 21 -11.34 13.49 -2.96
CA LEU A 21 -12.24 14.01 -1.92
C LEU A 21 -13.53 13.16 -1.78
N ARG A 22 -13.77 12.24 -2.73
CA ARG A 22 -14.99 11.43 -2.77
C ARG A 22 -15.11 10.52 -1.55
N GLN A 23 -16.23 10.62 -0.84
CA GLN A 23 -16.63 9.68 0.21
C GLN A 23 -17.55 8.58 -0.34
N LEU A 24 -17.31 7.32 0.03
CA LEU A 24 -18.09 6.17 -0.47
C LEU A 24 -19.40 5.93 0.30
N GLY A 25 -19.51 6.45 1.53
CA GLY A 25 -20.72 6.40 2.37
C GLY A 25 -21.05 5.02 2.97
N LYS A 26 -21.18 3.98 2.15
CA LYS A 26 -21.57 2.62 2.58
C LYS A 26 -20.63 1.53 2.06
N ALA A 27 -20.59 0.40 2.76
CA ALA A 27 -19.80 -0.77 2.38
C ALA A 27 -20.15 -1.32 0.97
N GLY A 28 -21.43 -1.26 0.58
CA GLY A 28 -21.91 -1.73 -0.72
C GLY A 28 -21.25 -1.04 -1.92
N VAL A 29 -20.87 0.25 -1.81
CA VAL A 29 -20.19 0.96 -2.90
C VAL A 29 -18.81 0.37 -3.16
N LYS A 30 -18.06 -0.01 -2.10
CA LYS A 30 -16.78 -0.71 -2.26
C LYS A 30 -16.94 -2.06 -2.95
N ARG A 31 -18.05 -2.77 -2.68
CA ARG A 31 -18.38 -4.04 -3.33
C ARG A 31 -18.67 -3.86 -4.82
N HIS A 32 -19.37 -2.80 -5.22
CA HIS A 32 -19.61 -2.48 -6.63
C HIS A 32 -18.32 -2.12 -7.37
N MET A 33 -17.31 -1.60 -6.67
CA MET A 33 -15.96 -1.36 -7.20
C MET A 33 -15.08 -2.63 -7.26
N GLY A 34 -15.63 -3.82 -6.92
CA GLY A 34 -14.87 -5.08 -6.92
C GLY A 34 -13.97 -5.28 -5.69
N ILE A 35 -14.02 -4.40 -4.70
CA ILE A 35 -13.18 -4.48 -3.51
C ILE A 35 -13.87 -5.35 -2.45
N ARG A 36 -13.27 -6.48 -2.12
CA ARG A 36 -13.72 -7.38 -1.04
C ARG A 36 -13.27 -6.86 0.34
N PRO A 37 -13.98 -7.22 1.43
CA PRO A 37 -13.53 -6.89 2.78
C PRO A 37 -12.14 -7.47 3.07
N THR A 38 -11.25 -6.67 3.66
CA THR A 38 -9.93 -7.10 4.13
C THR A 38 -10.00 -7.39 5.63
N VAL A 39 -9.61 -8.60 6.04
CA VAL A 39 -9.57 -9.00 7.45
C VAL A 39 -8.22 -8.59 8.06
N ARG A 40 -8.23 -8.05 9.27
CA ARG A 40 -7.00 -7.64 9.98
C ARG A 40 -6.25 -8.86 10.50
N GLY A 41 -4.92 -8.85 10.44
CA GLY A 41 -4.07 -9.94 10.96
C GLY A 41 -4.27 -10.25 12.44
N THR A 42 -4.53 -9.24 13.27
CA THR A 42 -4.83 -9.42 14.71
C THR A 42 -6.15 -10.14 14.99
N ALA A 43 -7.00 -10.31 13.97
CA ALA A 43 -8.26 -11.04 14.10
C ALA A 43 -8.15 -12.49 13.63
N MET A 44 -6.94 -12.93 13.25
CA MET A 44 -6.67 -14.27 12.73
C MET A 44 -5.99 -15.14 13.80
N ASN A 45 -5.78 -16.42 13.48
CA ASN A 45 -5.04 -17.34 14.35
C ASN A 45 -3.52 -17.26 14.07
N PRO A 46 -2.66 -17.75 14.98
CA PRO A 46 -1.20 -17.75 14.79
C PRO A 46 -0.72 -18.45 13.52
N ILE A 47 -1.50 -19.41 13.00
CA ILE A 47 -1.21 -20.14 11.75
C ILE A 47 -1.44 -19.29 10.50
N ASP A 48 -2.37 -18.33 10.56
CA ASP A 48 -2.82 -17.55 9.41
C ASP A 48 -2.04 -16.25 9.25
N HIS A 49 -1.64 -15.63 10.37
CA HIS A 49 -0.94 -14.36 10.38
C HIS A 49 0.05 -14.27 11.54
N PRO A 50 1.23 -13.66 11.35
CA PRO A 50 2.17 -13.40 12.44
C PRO A 50 1.66 -12.51 13.58
N HIS A 51 0.47 -11.91 13.43
CA HIS A 51 -0.18 -11.07 14.45
C HIS A 51 -1.38 -11.79 15.07
N GLY A 52 -1.65 -13.03 14.65
CA GLY A 52 -2.80 -13.79 15.09
C GLY A 52 -2.60 -14.43 16.46
N GLY A 53 -3.71 -14.71 17.13
CA GLY A 53 -3.76 -15.32 18.46
C GLY A 53 -3.62 -14.34 19.64
N GLY A 54 -3.38 -14.92 20.81
CA GLY A 54 -3.48 -14.22 22.10
C GLY A 54 -4.89 -14.27 22.69
N GLU A 55 -5.00 -14.04 23.99
CA GLU A 55 -6.29 -13.98 24.68
C GLU A 55 -6.94 -12.60 24.49
N GLY A 56 -8.19 -12.58 24.02
CA GLY A 56 -8.90 -11.35 23.71
C GLY A 56 -8.31 -10.58 22.52
N LYS A 57 -8.50 -9.26 22.48
CA LYS A 57 -7.95 -8.40 21.42
C LYS A 57 -6.56 -7.91 21.83
N THR A 58 -5.54 -8.54 21.28
CA THR A 58 -4.13 -8.19 21.50
C THR A 58 -3.61 -7.23 20.43
N GLY A 59 -2.57 -6.47 20.78
CA GLY A 59 -1.80 -5.69 19.82
C GLY A 59 -0.86 -6.58 19.00
N GLU A 60 -0.02 -5.98 18.16
CA GLU A 60 0.87 -6.74 17.26
C GLU A 60 1.94 -7.56 18.01
N GLY A 61 2.36 -7.13 19.22
CA GLY A 61 3.36 -7.84 20.05
C GLY A 61 4.77 -7.93 19.46
N ARG A 62 4.93 -7.52 18.20
CA ARG A 62 6.16 -7.50 17.40
C ARG A 62 6.12 -6.33 16.41
N ALA A 63 7.22 -6.13 15.68
CA ALA A 63 7.23 -5.18 14.57
C ALA A 63 6.12 -5.53 13.56
N PRO A 64 5.32 -4.56 13.08
CA PRO A 64 4.19 -4.86 12.21
C PRO A 64 4.62 -5.48 10.88
N VAL A 65 4.14 -6.69 10.61
CA VAL A 65 4.43 -7.46 9.40
C VAL A 65 3.17 -7.73 8.57
N ASP A 66 3.40 -8.12 7.32
CA ASP A 66 2.38 -8.69 6.44
C ASP A 66 2.14 -10.18 6.77
N PRO A 67 1.17 -10.84 6.12
CA PRO A 67 0.89 -12.26 6.37
C PRO A 67 2.09 -13.20 6.11
N TRP A 68 3.09 -12.73 5.34
CA TRP A 68 4.29 -13.50 4.98
C TRP A 68 5.51 -13.13 5.82
N GLY A 69 5.37 -12.20 6.78
CA GLY A 69 6.43 -11.79 7.69
C GLY A 69 7.30 -10.61 7.23
N ASN A 70 7.02 -9.97 6.09
CA ASN A 70 7.74 -8.77 5.69
C ASN A 70 7.28 -7.56 6.50
N LEU A 71 8.23 -6.71 6.89
CA LEU A 71 7.95 -5.49 7.66
C LEU A 71 7.10 -4.49 6.84
N THR A 72 6.04 -3.96 7.47
CA THR A 72 5.08 -3.05 6.82
C THR A 72 5.32 -1.57 7.14
N LYS A 73 6.01 -1.27 8.25
CA LYS A 73 6.33 0.11 8.66
C LYS A 73 7.79 0.42 8.35
N GLY A 74 8.02 1.35 7.42
CA GLY A 74 9.35 1.92 7.13
C GLY A 74 10.32 1.05 6.32
N TYR A 75 10.00 -0.23 6.12
CA TYR A 75 10.85 -1.14 5.34
C TYR A 75 10.87 -0.78 3.85
N ARG A 76 12.06 -0.77 3.26
CA ARG A 76 12.27 -0.47 1.83
C ARG A 76 12.22 -1.76 1.02
N THR A 77 11.15 -1.94 0.25
CA THR A 77 10.95 -3.15 -0.57
C THR A 77 11.71 -3.14 -1.90
N ARG A 78 12.05 -1.96 -2.44
CA ARG A 78 12.69 -1.86 -3.77
C ARG A 78 14.21 -1.91 -3.71
N ASN A 79 14.82 -2.90 -4.37
CA ASN A 79 16.27 -3.11 -4.44
C ASN A 79 16.88 -3.08 -5.88
N ASN A 80 16.08 -2.88 -6.92
CA ASN A 80 16.55 -2.96 -8.31
C ASN A 80 17.62 -1.90 -8.67
N ARG A 81 18.85 -2.33 -8.98
CA ARG A 81 19.98 -1.45 -9.33
C ARG A 81 19.84 -0.80 -10.70
N ARG A 82 19.31 -1.51 -11.72
CA ARG A 82 19.18 -1.02 -13.11
C ARG A 82 18.37 0.27 -13.21
N THR A 83 17.34 0.41 -12.39
CA THR A 83 16.46 1.58 -12.42
C THR A 83 16.85 2.68 -11.43
N GLN A 84 17.77 2.41 -10.51
CA GLN A 84 18.23 3.39 -9.53
C GLN A 84 19.07 4.51 -10.17
N SER A 85 19.81 4.22 -11.24
CA SER A 85 20.59 5.23 -11.98
C SER A 85 19.73 6.36 -12.56
N MET A 86 18.45 6.09 -12.86
CA MET A 86 17.51 7.09 -13.37
C MET A 86 16.94 8.01 -12.27
N ILE A 87 17.25 7.78 -10.99
CA ILE A 87 16.60 8.46 -9.87
C ILE A 87 17.55 9.48 -9.24
N VAL A 88 17.27 10.76 -9.50
CA VAL A 88 18.05 11.90 -8.98
C VAL A 88 17.78 12.15 -7.50
N SER A 89 16.52 12.04 -7.07
CA SER A 89 16.10 12.23 -5.68
C SER A 89 14.92 11.32 -5.36
N ARG A 90 14.82 10.91 -4.10
CA ARG A 90 13.71 10.07 -3.62
C ARG A 90 12.50 10.93 -3.25
N ARG A 91 11.31 10.34 -3.32
CA ARG A 91 10.04 10.99 -2.95
C ARG A 91 10.12 11.50 -1.50
N LYS A 92 9.87 12.80 -1.31
CA LYS A 92 9.64 13.43 -0.01
C LYS A 92 8.16 13.23 0.38
N LYS A 93 7.88 13.22 1.67
CA LYS A 93 6.50 13.24 2.18
C LYS A 93 5.90 14.62 1.99
#